data_AF-A0AAJ2A6W9-F1
#
_entry.id   AF-A0AAJ2A6W9-F1
#
_cell.length_a   1.000
_cell.length_b   1.000
_cell.length_c   1.000
_cell.angle_alpha   90.00
_cell.angle_beta   90.00
_cell.angle_gamma   90.00
#
_symmetry.space_group_name_H-M   'P 1'
#
loop_
_entity.id
_entity.type
_entity.pdbx_description
1 polymer ?
#
loop_
_entity_poly.entity_id
_entity_poly.type
_entity_poly.pdbx_seq_one_letter_code
_entity_poly.pdbx_strand_id
1 'polypeptide(L)' 'MKVRSQQGDTVDLLCWRFYGRINGTVEAVLEANPGLADLGLMLPLGTLVSMPELG' A
#
# COMPACT_ATOMS: atom_id res chain seq x y z
N MET A 1 -9.63 -5.76 0.75
CA MET A 1 -9.65 -5.67 -0.73
C MET A 1 -8.23 -5.81 -1.29
N LYS A 2 -8.00 -6.04 -2.59
CA LYS A 2 -6.65 -6.00 -3.19
C LYS A 2 -6.58 -4.96 -4.31
N VAL A 3 -5.48 -4.23 -4.39
CA VAL A 3 -5.22 -3.20 -5.40
C VAL A 3 -3.88 -3.46 -6.07
N ARG A 4 -3.74 -3.10 -7.34
CA ARG A 4 -2.46 -3.14 -8.05
C ARG A 4 -1.82 -1.77 -8.05
N SER A 5 -0.54 -1.69 -7.75
CA SER A 5 0.24 -0.46 -7.89
C SER A 5 0.31 -0.02 -9.36
N GLN A 6 0.33 1.29 -9.55
CA GLN A 6 0.63 1.98 -10.80
C GLN A 6 2.08 2.43 -10.81
N GLN A 7 2.56 2.91 -11.95
CA GLN A 7 3.93 3.38 -12.09
C GLN A 7 4.16 4.59 -11.17
N GLY A 8 5.20 4.53 -10.35
CA GLY A 8 5.55 5.58 -9.40
C GLY A 8 4.75 5.55 -8.09
N ASP A 9 3.89 4.55 -7.88
CA ASP A 9 3.19 4.40 -6.60
C ASP A 9 4.19 4.08 -5.47
N THR A 10 4.02 4.75 -4.34
CA THR A 10 4.56 4.35 -3.03
C THR A 10 3.44 3.74 -2.20
N VAL A 11 3.77 3.11 -1.06
CA VAL A 11 2.75 2.60 -0.13
C VAL A 11 1.85 3.73 0.38
N ASP A 12 2.42 4.88 0.73
CA ASP A 12 1.69 6.08 1.19
C ASP A 12 0.71 6.59 0.13
N LEU A 13 1.14 6.68 -1.13
CA LEU A 13 0.27 7.15 -2.21
C LEU A 13 -0.89 6.18 -2.44
N LEU A 14 -0.61 4.88 -2.36
CA LEU A 14 -1.62 3.83 -2.51
C LEU A 14 -2.63 3.87 -1.35
N CYS A 15 -2.15 4.11 -0.13
CA CYS A 15 -3.01 4.34 1.04
C CYS A 15 -3.87 5.60 0.89
N TRP A 16 -3.29 6.71 0.47
CA TRP A 16 -4.03 7.96 0.24
C TRP A 16 -5.12 7.79 -0.83
N ARG A 17 -4.81 7.13 -1.95
CA ARG A 17 -5.79 6.89 -3.03
C ARG A 17 -6.92 5.95 -2.63
N PHE A 18 -6.64 4.95 -1.80
CA PHE A 18 -7.61 3.93 -1.40
C PHE A 18 -8.44 4.34 -0.18
N TYR A 19 -7.80 4.88 0.86
CA TYR A 19 -8.43 5.25 2.14
C TYR A 19 -8.73 6.75 2.27
N GLY A 20 -8.18 7.61 1.43
CA GLY A 20 -8.30 9.07 1.54
C GLY A 20 -7.44 9.69 2.66
N ARG A 21 -6.64 8.88 3.36
CA ARG A 21 -5.75 9.30 4.46
C ARG A 21 -4.52 8.39 4.54
N ILE A 22 -3.46 8.87 5.20
CA ILE A 22 -2.23 8.10 5.43
C ILE A 22 -2.07 7.66 6.90
N ASN A 23 -2.53 8.46 7.85
CA ASN A 23 -2.29 8.24 9.29
C ASN A 23 -2.88 6.91 9.77
N GLY A 24 -2.03 6.02 10.28
CA GLY A 24 -2.39 4.68 10.75
C GLY A 24 -2.79 3.69 9.66
N THR A 25 -2.68 4.08 8.38
CA THR A 25 -3.07 3.22 7.24
C THR A 25 -1.87 2.49 6.64
N VAL A 26 -0.70 3.14 6.63
CA VAL A 26 0.52 2.60 6.04
C VAL A 26 1.00 1.41 6.86
N GLU A 27 0.98 1.53 8.19
CA GLU A 27 1.36 0.49 9.12
C GLU A 27 0.47 -0.75 8.96
N ALA A 28 -0.85 -0.56 8.91
CA ALA A 28 -1.80 -1.65 8.69
C ALA A 28 -1.60 -2.33 7.32
N VAL A 29 -1.28 -1.57 6.27
CA VAL A 29 -0.97 -2.14 4.95
C VAL A 29 0.35 -2.91 4.98
N LEU A 30 1.38 -2.42 5.66
CA LEU A 30 2.65 -3.13 5.77
C LEU A 30 2.51 -4.43 6.58
N GLU A 31 1.75 -4.41 7.68
CA GLU A 31 1.44 -5.62 8.47
C GLU A 31 0.68 -6.66 7.64
N ALA A 32 -0.26 -6.22 6.80
CA ALA A 32 -1.03 -7.11 5.93
C ALA A 32 -0.24 -7.62 4.71
N ASN A 33 0.95 -7.06 4.42
CA ASN A 33 1.78 -7.43 3.27
C ASN A 33 3.25 -7.59 3.68
N PRO A 34 3.62 -8.70 4.35
CA PRO A 34 5.02 -8.99 4.69
C PRO A 34 5.93 -8.93 3.45
N GLY A 35 7.04 -8.21 3.56
CA GLY A 35 8.01 -8.01 2.48
C GLY A 35 7.68 -6.87 1.50
N LEU A 36 6.54 -6.18 1.67
CA LEU A 36 6.19 -5.06 0.78
C LEU A 36 7.18 -3.90 0.88
N ALA A 37 7.66 -3.59 2.08
CA ALA A 37 8.67 -2.55 2.30
C ALA A 37 10.04 -2.89 1.69
N ASP A 38 10.35 -4.18 1.56
CA ASP A 38 11.63 -4.64 1.00
C ASP A 38 11.72 -4.41 -0.52
N LEU A 39 10.59 -4.14 -1.17
CA LEU A 39 10.54 -3.76 -2.59
C LEU A 39 11.09 -2.36 -2.84
N GLY A 40 11.35 -1.58 -1.79
CA GLY A 40 11.87 -0.22 -1.84
C GLY A 40 10.78 0.85 -1.79
N LEU A 41 11.20 2.11 -1.93
CA LEU A 41 10.32 3.27 -1.79
C LEU A 41 9.20 3.31 -2.84
N MET A 42 9.54 2.98 -4.10
CA MET A 42 8.57 2.84 -5.18
C MET A 42 8.22 1.38 -5.38
N LEU A 43 6.93 1.07 -5.39
CA LEU A 43 6.46 -0.27 -5.68
C LEU A 43 6.69 -0.58 -7.17
N PRO A 44 7.19 -1.78 -7.51
CA PRO A 44 7.18 -2.24 -8.89
C PRO A 44 5.77 -2.15 -9.49
N LEU A 45 5.66 -1.77 -10.76
CA LEU A 45 4.37 -1.65 -11.45
C LEU A 45 3.57 -2.96 -11.36
N GLY A 46 2.29 -2.88 -11.00
CA GLY A 46 1.39 -4.03 -10.94
C GLY A 46 1.53 -4.90 -9.68
N THR A 47 2.36 -4.49 -8.71
CA THR A 47 2.46 -5.12 -7.38
C THR A 47 1.08 -5.22 -6.75
N LEU A 48 0.68 -6.43 -6.37
CA LEU A 48 -0.62 -6.68 -5.76
C LEU A 48 -0.53 -6.46 -4.25
N VAL A 49 -1.22 -5.42 -3.76
CA VAL A 49 -1.22 -5.02 -2.35
C VAL A 49 -2.57 -5.35 -1.72
N SER A 50 -2.53 -6.02 -0.58
CA SER A 50 -3.72 -6.26 0.24
C SER A 50 -4.03 -5.02 1.06
N MET A 51 -5.23 -4.48 0.86
CA MET A 51 -5.75 -3.31 1.55
C MET A 51 -6.74 -3.79 2.64
N PRO A 52 -6.33 -3.85 3.92
CA PRO A 52 -7.22 -4.25 5.02
C PRO A 52 -8.36 -3.24 5.22
N GLU A 53 -9.45 -3.67 5.83
CA GLU A 53 -10.47 -2.74 6.32
C GLU A 53 -9.93 -2.03 7.57
N LEU A 54 -10.14 -0.72 7.63
CA LEU A 54 -9.73 0.12 8.76
C LEU A 54 -11.00 0.58 9.46
N GLY A 55 -11.10 0.27 10.76
CA GLY A 55 -12.21 0.69 11.61
C GLY A 55 -12.24 2.18 11.91
#